data_AF-A0ABD3FNS3-F1
#
_entry.id   AF-A0ABD3FNS3-F1
#
_cell.length_a   1.000
_cell.length_b   1.000
_cell.length_c   1.000
_cell.angle_alpha   90.00
_cell.angle_beta   90.00
_cell.angle_gamma   90.00
#
_symmetry.space_group_name_H-M   'P 1'
#
loop_
_entity.id
_entity.type
_entity.pdbx_description
1 polymer ?
#
loop_
_entity_poly.entity_id
_entity_poly.type
_entity_poly.pdbx_seq_one_letter_code
_entity_poly.pdbx_strand_id
1 'polypeptide(L)'
;MMNKLGEDTNSYVGDLEESSAKRVALTSIAEHRMKWLKEKIIKLDTTFSWKMSGAKFPDNKEIEDFLRGPDTSMKTQWLITFSSLPEARKFAAKHARNKRLRASFKMSPAGKGKNAYVTITKTRMWFDACQTKLVKYREELEALKKFYEGTAATSHKKLRRE
;
A
#
# COMPACT_ATOMS: atom_id res chain seq x y z
N MET A 1 -12.03 -29.81 -66.28
CA MET A 1 -11.00 -29.92 -65.21
C MET A 1 -10.49 -28.52 -64.95
N MET A 2 -10.30 -27.99 -63.75
CA MET A 2 -10.65 -28.33 -62.37
C MET A 2 -10.29 -27.07 -61.59
N ASN A 3 -11.17 -26.63 -60.69
CA ASN A 3 -11.02 -25.42 -59.87
C ASN A 3 -9.78 -25.52 -58.95
N LYS A 4 -9.08 -24.40 -58.72
CA LYS A 4 -8.37 -24.12 -57.46
C LYS A 4 -8.36 -22.62 -57.17
N LEU A 5 -9.34 -22.18 -56.39
CA LEU A 5 -9.23 -21.04 -55.49
C LEU A 5 -9.02 -21.65 -54.09
N GLY A 6 -7.87 -21.40 -53.47
CA GLY A 6 -7.60 -21.62 -52.05
C GLY A 6 -6.96 -20.34 -51.54
N GLU A 7 -7.69 -19.52 -50.79
CA GLU A 7 -7.74 -19.54 -49.31
C GLU A 7 -6.40 -19.11 -48.69
N ASP A 8 -6.17 -17.80 -48.65
CA ASP A 8 -5.16 -17.15 -47.81
C ASP A 8 -5.78 -15.93 -47.11
N THR A 9 -6.68 -16.16 -46.14
CA THR A 9 -7.20 -15.08 -45.27
C THR A 9 -7.23 -15.44 -43.78
N ASN A 10 -6.77 -16.63 -43.40
CA ASN A 10 -7.02 -17.15 -42.04
C ASN A 10 -5.99 -16.73 -40.98
N SER A 11 -4.82 -16.17 -41.35
CA SER A 11 -3.80 -15.78 -40.35
C SER A 11 -4.03 -14.38 -39.75
N TYR A 12 -4.76 -13.50 -40.45
CA TYR A 12 -4.95 -12.10 -40.03
C TYR A 12 -6.06 -11.93 -38.98
N VAL A 13 -7.07 -12.79 -39.02
CA VAL A 13 -8.22 -12.74 -38.09
C VAL A 13 -7.82 -13.22 -36.69
N GLY A 14 -6.94 -14.21 -36.58
CA GLY A 14 -6.44 -14.71 -35.29
C GLY A 14 -5.65 -13.68 -34.48
N ASP A 15 -4.79 -12.90 -35.15
CA ASP A 15 -3.97 -11.86 -34.51
C ASP A 15 -4.81 -10.67 -34.01
N LEU A 16 -5.87 -10.31 -34.76
CA LEU A 16 -6.81 -9.25 -34.35
C LEU A 16 -7.65 -9.65 -33.14
N GLU A 17 -8.15 -10.88 -33.07
CA GLU A 17 -8.88 -11.40 -31.91
C GLU A 17 -7.98 -11.52 -30.67
N GLU A 18 -6.75 -12.00 -30.84
CA GLU A 18 -5.78 -12.06 -29.74
C GLU A 18 -5.41 -10.66 -29.23
N SER A 19 -5.26 -9.68 -30.13
CA SER A 19 -5.03 -8.27 -29.81
C SER A 19 -6.23 -7.62 -29.12
N SER A 20 -7.46 -7.94 -29.56
CA SER A 20 -8.71 -7.50 -28.92
C SER A 20 -8.84 -8.05 -27.50
N ALA A 21 -8.64 -9.36 -27.32
CA ALA A 21 -8.67 -10.03 -26.02
C ALA A 21 -7.61 -9.46 -25.05
N LYS A 22 -6.38 -9.19 -25.54
CA LYS A 22 -5.33 -8.52 -24.75
C LYS A 22 -5.74 -7.13 -24.29
N ARG A 23 -6.40 -6.34 -25.16
CA ARG A 23 -6.92 -5.01 -24.79
C ARG A 23 -8.01 -5.11 -23.73
N VAL A 24 -8.96 -6.04 -23.88
CA VAL A 24 -10.03 -6.27 -22.89
C VAL A 24 -9.43 -6.67 -21.54
N ALA A 25 -8.46 -7.58 -21.52
CA ALA A 25 -7.77 -7.99 -20.30
C ALA A 25 -7.04 -6.82 -19.61
N LEU A 26 -6.33 -5.99 -20.38
CA LEU A 26 -5.65 -4.79 -19.84
C LEU A 26 -6.64 -3.78 -19.26
N THR A 27 -7.77 -3.54 -19.92
CA THR A 27 -8.84 -2.67 -19.41
C THR A 27 -9.39 -3.20 -18.08
N SER A 28 -9.69 -4.51 -17.99
CA SER A 28 -10.18 -5.12 -16.74
C SER A 28 -9.17 -4.99 -15.59
N ILE A 29 -7.87 -5.20 -15.87
CA ILE A 29 -6.80 -5.00 -14.88
C ILE A 29 -6.74 -3.53 -14.43
N ALA A 30 -6.83 -2.59 -15.38
CA ALA A 30 -6.80 -1.17 -15.09
C ALA A 30 -8.00 -0.73 -14.22
N GLU A 31 -9.20 -1.19 -14.53
CA GLU A 31 -10.41 -0.92 -13.73
C GLU A 31 -10.27 -1.41 -12.29
N HIS A 32 -9.80 -2.65 -12.12
CA HIS A 32 -9.56 -3.22 -10.80
C HIS A 32 -8.50 -2.40 -10.03
N ARG A 33 -7.43 -1.98 -10.73
CA ARG A 33 -6.38 -1.14 -10.14
C ARG A 33 -6.91 0.24 -9.73
N MET A 34 -7.71 0.89 -10.57
CA MET A 34 -8.34 2.18 -10.28
C MET A 34 -9.29 2.09 -9.08
N LYS A 35 -10.09 1.03 -8.98
CA LYS A 35 -10.95 0.78 -7.82
C LYS A 35 -10.12 0.66 -6.54
N TRP A 36 -9.08 -0.16 -6.56
CA TRP A 36 -8.17 -0.32 -5.42
C TRP A 36 -7.49 1.01 -5.03
N LEU A 37 -7.04 1.80 -6.00
CA LEU A 37 -6.42 3.12 -5.75
C LEU A 37 -7.40 4.08 -5.07
N LYS A 38 -8.65 4.17 -5.54
CA LYS A 38 -9.69 5.01 -4.93
C LYS A 38 -9.91 4.65 -3.46
N GLU A 39 -10.06 3.37 -3.15
CA GLU A 39 -10.22 2.89 -1.76
C GLU A 39 -9.00 3.21 -0.89
N LYS A 40 -7.78 3.10 -1.44
CA LYS A 40 -6.56 3.46 -0.72
C LYS A 40 -6.44 4.95 -0.47
N ILE A 41 -6.77 5.79 -1.46
CA ILE A 41 -6.73 7.24 -1.31
C ILE A 41 -7.68 7.67 -0.20
N ILE A 42 -8.95 7.25 -0.23
CA ILE A 42 -9.94 7.59 0.81
C ILE A 42 -9.41 7.22 2.21
N LYS A 43 -8.75 6.07 2.34
CA LYS A 43 -8.21 5.61 3.61
C LYS A 43 -6.98 6.41 4.10
N LEU A 44 -6.18 6.96 3.20
CA LEU A 44 -4.96 7.71 3.52
C LEU A 44 -5.20 9.22 3.59
N ASP A 45 -6.27 9.71 2.98
CA ASP A 45 -6.66 11.13 2.89
C ASP A 45 -7.32 11.59 4.19
N THR A 46 -6.55 11.48 5.27
CA THR A 46 -6.95 11.84 6.62
C THR A 46 -6.01 12.91 7.15
N THR A 47 -6.54 13.79 8.01
CA THR A 47 -5.71 14.73 8.76
C THR A 47 -4.71 14.02 9.67
N PHE A 48 -3.67 14.73 10.10
CA PHE A 48 -2.64 14.16 10.97
C PHE A 48 -3.26 13.60 12.25
N SER A 49 -2.91 12.35 12.55
CA SER A 49 -3.27 11.67 13.78
C SER A 49 -2.13 10.79 14.24
N TRP A 50 -1.98 10.66 15.56
CA TRP A 50 -1.08 9.68 16.17
C TRP A 50 -1.62 8.24 16.10
N LYS A 51 -2.88 8.04 15.66
CA LYS A 51 -3.47 6.71 15.50
C LYS A 51 -2.86 5.99 14.31
N MET A 52 -2.17 4.87 14.56
CA MET A 52 -1.66 3.98 13.51
C MET A 52 -2.59 2.77 13.40
N SER A 53 -3.77 2.94 12.79
CA SER A 53 -4.85 1.93 12.77
C SER A 53 -4.42 0.56 12.22
N GLY A 54 -3.43 0.53 11.32
CA GLY A 54 -2.88 -0.70 10.77
C GLY A 54 -1.73 -1.31 11.56
N ALA A 55 -1.34 -0.72 12.70
CA ALA A 55 -0.21 -1.18 13.51
C ALA A 55 -0.42 -2.62 13.98
N LYS A 56 0.66 -3.38 14.00
CA LYS A 56 0.71 -4.74 14.55
C LYS A 56 1.88 -4.85 15.50
N PHE A 57 1.69 -5.47 16.66
CA PHE A 57 2.74 -5.76 17.62
C PHE A 57 2.52 -7.18 18.20
N PRO A 58 3.04 -8.22 17.53
CA PRO A 58 2.72 -9.61 17.87
C PRO A 58 3.07 -10.03 19.29
N ASP A 59 4.11 -9.41 19.86
CA ASP A 59 4.68 -9.83 21.15
C ASP A 59 3.87 -9.28 22.35
N ASN A 60 3.04 -8.24 22.15
CA ASN A 60 2.32 -7.58 23.24
C ASN A 60 1.12 -6.77 22.72
N LYS A 61 -0.09 -7.15 23.18
CA LYS A 61 -1.36 -6.57 22.71
C LYS A 61 -1.54 -5.14 23.22
N GLU A 62 -1.08 -4.81 24.41
CA GLU A 62 -1.21 -3.48 25.00
C GLU A 62 -0.37 -2.44 24.23
N ILE A 63 0.82 -2.83 23.77
CA ILE A 63 1.64 -2.02 22.87
C ILE A 63 0.96 -1.89 21.51
N GLU A 64 0.34 -2.95 20.98
CA GLU A 64 -0.42 -2.89 19.74
C GLU A 64 -1.60 -1.90 19.84
N ASP A 65 -2.37 -1.99 20.92
CA ASP A 65 -3.52 -1.14 21.19
C ASP A 65 -3.09 0.32 21.41
N PHE A 66 -2.00 0.56 22.15
CA PHE A 66 -1.38 1.88 22.26
C PHE A 66 -1.01 2.43 20.87
N LEU A 67 -0.37 1.64 20.00
CA LEU A 67 0.04 2.10 18.68
C LEU A 67 -1.18 2.51 17.81
N ARG A 68 -2.29 1.80 17.94
CA ARG A 68 -3.56 2.12 17.28
C ARG A 68 -4.32 3.28 17.93
N GLY A 69 -4.07 3.55 19.20
CA GLY A 69 -4.67 4.61 20.01
C GLY A 69 -4.18 6.02 19.68
N PRO A 70 -4.76 7.06 20.30
CA PRO A 70 -4.37 8.45 20.09
C PRO A 70 -3.11 8.87 20.84
N ASP A 71 -2.70 8.11 21.86
CA ASP A 71 -1.63 8.52 22.77
C ASP A 71 -0.27 8.57 22.06
N THR A 72 0.58 9.52 22.45
CA THR A 72 1.85 9.79 21.76
C THR A 72 3.00 8.95 22.31
N SER A 73 2.96 8.62 23.59
CA SER A 73 3.98 7.83 24.27
C SER A 73 3.38 6.93 25.35
N MET A 74 4.04 5.79 25.59
CA MET A 74 3.74 4.91 26.72
C MET A 74 5.05 4.42 27.34
N LYS A 75 5.01 4.06 28.63
CA LYS A 75 6.08 3.31 29.28
C LYS A 75 5.66 1.85 29.37
N THR A 76 6.61 0.94 29.22
CA THR A 76 6.38 -0.49 29.44
C THR A 76 6.45 -0.88 30.92
N GLN A 77 6.59 0.09 31.83
CA GLN A 77 6.46 -0.15 33.27
C GLN A 77 5.10 -0.82 33.53
N TRP A 78 5.11 -1.89 34.32
CA TRP A 78 3.94 -2.75 34.63
C TRP A 78 3.45 -3.67 33.50
N LEU A 79 3.91 -3.48 32.26
CA LEU A 79 3.56 -4.33 31.12
C LEU A 79 4.64 -5.38 30.84
N ILE A 80 5.91 -4.98 30.94
CA ILE A 80 7.06 -5.83 30.70
C ILE A 80 8.03 -5.65 31.85
N THR A 81 8.37 -6.75 32.51
CA THR A 81 9.40 -6.76 33.55
C THR A 81 10.75 -7.02 32.89
N PHE A 82 11.69 -6.10 33.08
CA PHE A 82 13.09 -6.28 32.67
C PHE A 82 13.94 -6.56 33.91
N SER A 83 14.81 -7.56 33.82
CA SER A 83 15.79 -7.87 34.87
C SER A 83 16.87 -6.79 34.99
N SER A 84 17.15 -6.08 33.88
CA SER A 84 18.22 -5.09 33.80
C SER A 84 18.05 -4.11 32.64
N LEU A 85 18.79 -2.99 32.69
CA LEU A 85 18.81 -2.00 31.59
C LEU A 85 19.34 -2.57 30.26
N PRO A 86 20.39 -3.43 30.23
CA PRO A 86 20.78 -4.14 29.01
C PRO A 86 19.65 -4.94 28.36
N GLU A 87 18.77 -5.57 29.15
CA GLU A 87 17.63 -6.30 28.62
C GLU A 87 16.59 -5.36 27.98
N ALA A 88 16.27 -4.25 28.65
CA ALA A 88 15.41 -3.20 28.08
C ALA A 88 15.99 -2.63 26.76
N ARG A 89 17.32 -2.44 26.69
CA ARG A 89 18.01 -2.03 25.44
C ARG A 89 17.88 -3.09 24.35
N LYS A 90 18.04 -4.37 24.67
CA LYS A 90 17.88 -5.47 23.72
C LYS A 90 16.46 -5.51 23.16
N PHE A 91 15.46 -5.33 24.01
CA PHE A 91 14.06 -5.21 23.61
C PHE A 91 13.86 -4.03 22.64
N ALA A 92 14.32 -2.83 23.00
CA ALA A 92 14.22 -1.65 22.14
C ALA A 92 14.89 -1.88 20.78
N ALA A 93 16.09 -2.48 20.75
CA ALA A 93 16.83 -2.76 19.52
C ALA A 93 16.14 -3.82 18.63
N LYS A 94 15.55 -4.87 19.23
CA LYS A 94 14.78 -5.90 18.51
C LYS A 94 13.62 -5.27 17.75
N HIS A 95 12.85 -4.41 18.41
CA HIS A 95 11.63 -3.84 17.84
C HIS A 95 11.87 -2.62 16.95
N ALA A 96 12.92 -1.83 17.19
CA ALA A 96 13.28 -0.69 16.35
C ALA A 96 13.59 -1.08 14.89
N ARG A 97 14.02 -2.32 14.64
CA ARG A 97 14.36 -2.82 13.30
C ARG A 97 13.20 -3.50 12.58
N ASN A 98 12.06 -3.71 13.25
CA ASN A 98 10.97 -4.51 12.69
C ASN A 98 10.06 -3.69 11.77
N LYS A 99 10.38 -3.71 10.47
CA LYS A 99 9.58 -3.03 9.42
C LYS A 99 8.16 -3.62 9.24
N ARG A 100 7.85 -4.79 9.82
CA ARG A 100 6.55 -5.46 9.66
C ARG A 100 5.43 -4.86 10.53
N LEU A 101 5.76 -3.98 11.48
CA LEU A 101 4.82 -3.48 12.49
C LEU A 101 3.80 -2.47 11.94
N ARG A 102 3.91 -2.05 10.66
CA ARG A 102 3.00 -1.06 10.01
C ARG A 102 2.78 0.20 10.86
N ALA A 103 3.80 0.56 11.64
CA ALA A 103 3.82 1.64 12.61
C ALA A 103 5.20 2.32 12.55
N SER A 104 5.30 3.53 13.09
CA SER A 104 6.58 4.20 13.28
C SER A 104 6.70 4.78 14.68
N PHE A 105 7.70 4.33 15.41
CA PHE A 105 7.92 4.73 16.79
C PHE A 105 9.42 4.62 17.12
N LYS A 106 9.82 5.31 18.18
CA LYS A 106 11.13 5.19 18.81
C LYS A 106 10.96 4.47 20.14
N MET A 107 11.99 3.74 20.55
CA MET A 107 12.05 3.08 21.85
C MET A 107 13.27 3.57 22.61
N SER A 108 13.04 4.14 23.79
CA SER A 108 14.07 4.71 24.65
C SER A 108 14.13 3.93 25.97
N PRO A 109 15.15 3.08 26.18
CA PRO A 109 15.31 2.34 27.41
C PRO A 109 15.82 3.25 28.53
N ALA A 110 15.29 3.09 29.74
CA ALA A 110 15.64 3.87 30.92
C ALA A 110 15.49 3.03 32.20
N GLY A 111 15.85 3.60 33.35
CA GLY A 111 15.80 2.94 34.65
C GLY A 111 17.04 2.11 34.99
N LYS A 112 17.01 1.42 36.14
CA LYS A 112 18.14 0.64 36.68
C LYS A 112 17.66 -0.65 37.33
N GLY A 113 18.43 -1.72 37.17
CA GLY A 113 18.12 -3.05 37.72
C GLY A 113 16.72 -3.50 37.32
N LYS A 114 15.94 -3.99 38.29
CA LYS A 114 14.56 -4.46 38.13
C LYS A 114 13.55 -3.35 37.80
N ASN A 115 13.94 -2.08 37.92
CA ASN A 115 13.11 -0.92 37.55
C ASN A 115 13.42 -0.41 36.14
N ALA A 116 14.14 -1.19 35.32
CA ALA A 116 14.35 -0.86 33.92
C ALA A 116 13.03 -0.91 33.14
N TYR A 117 12.87 -0.02 32.17
CA TYR A 117 11.70 0.07 31.31
C TYR A 117 12.06 0.65 29.94
N VAL A 118 11.10 0.61 29.02
CA VAL A 118 11.22 1.22 27.69
C VAL A 118 10.08 2.22 27.52
N THR A 119 10.43 3.45 27.13
CA THR A 119 9.45 4.41 26.64
C THR A 119 9.28 4.21 25.14
N ILE A 120 8.06 3.97 24.70
CA ILE A 120 7.69 3.87 23.29
C ILE A 120 7.06 5.19 22.90
N THR A 121 7.63 5.89 21.92
CA THR A 121 7.14 7.19 21.44
C THR A 121 6.85 7.10 19.96
N LYS A 122 5.60 7.39 19.56
CA LYS A 122 5.21 7.42 18.15
C LYS A 122 5.96 8.51 17.39
N THR A 123 6.17 8.30 16.10
CA THR A 123 6.78 9.30 15.23
C THR A 123 5.83 9.70 14.10
N ARG A 124 6.03 10.91 13.60
CA ARG A 124 5.30 11.43 12.44
C ARG A 124 5.64 10.70 11.14
N MET A 125 6.77 9.99 11.08
CA MET A 125 7.27 9.33 9.87
C MET A 125 6.25 8.37 9.22
N TRP A 126 5.39 7.72 10.01
CA TRP A 126 4.32 6.88 9.45
C TRP A 126 3.32 7.72 8.64
N PHE A 127 2.90 8.85 9.19
CA PHE A 127 1.99 9.77 8.51
C PHE A 127 2.66 10.38 7.27
N ASP A 128 3.90 10.83 7.39
CA ASP A 128 4.62 11.43 6.26
C ASP A 128 4.78 10.41 5.12
N ALA A 129 5.10 9.16 5.44
CA ALA A 129 5.15 8.08 4.44
C ALA A 129 3.77 7.77 3.83
N CYS A 130 2.68 7.91 4.59
CA CYS A 130 1.32 7.80 4.06
C CYS A 130 1.01 8.95 3.09
N GLN A 131 1.41 10.20 3.42
CA GLN A 131 1.24 11.35 2.54
C GLN A 131 2.02 11.20 1.24
N THR A 132 3.27 10.73 1.29
CA THR A 132 4.05 10.44 0.08
C THR A 132 3.37 9.39 -0.80
N LYS A 133 2.80 8.34 -0.21
CA LYS A 133 2.04 7.32 -0.96
C LYS A 133 0.76 7.87 -1.56
N LEU A 134 0.06 8.74 -0.83
CA LEU A 134 -1.17 9.36 -1.28
C LEU A 134 -0.94 10.20 -2.55
N VAL A 135 0.13 11.00 -2.60
CA VAL A 135 0.50 11.75 -3.81
C VAL A 135 0.70 10.80 -4.99
N LYS A 136 1.51 9.75 -4.81
CA LYS A 136 1.76 8.74 -5.87
C LYS A 136 0.49 8.03 -6.33
N TYR A 137 -0.41 7.67 -5.41
CA TYR A 137 -1.67 7.02 -5.78
C TYR A 137 -2.61 7.94 -6.53
N ARG A 138 -2.64 9.23 -6.20
CA ARG A 138 -3.39 10.23 -6.97
C ARG A 138 -2.82 10.39 -8.38
N GLU A 139 -1.50 10.51 -8.52
CA GLU A 139 -0.83 10.57 -9.83
C GLU A 139 -1.09 9.33 -10.67
N GLU A 140 -0.98 8.13 -10.09
CA GLU A 140 -1.25 6.86 -10.78
C GLU A 140 -2.72 6.77 -11.23
N LEU A 141 -3.66 7.16 -10.37
CA LEU A 141 -5.08 7.16 -10.70
C LEU A 141 -5.38 8.11 -11.87
N GLU A 142 -4.83 9.31 -11.86
CA GLU A 142 -5.01 10.29 -12.94
C GLU A 142 -4.36 9.83 -14.25
N ALA A 143 -3.20 9.17 -14.19
CA ALA A 143 -2.59 8.57 -15.36
C ALA A 143 -3.49 7.48 -15.96
N LEU A 144 -3.98 6.54 -15.15
CA LEU A 144 -4.87 5.46 -15.59
C LEU A 144 -6.16 5.99 -16.21
N LYS A 145 -6.80 7.00 -15.58
CA LYS A 145 -7.97 7.67 -16.17
C LYS A 145 -7.65 8.21 -17.57
N LYS A 146 -6.57 8.96 -17.73
CA LYS A 146 -6.18 9.53 -19.04
C LYS A 146 -5.97 8.46 -20.11
N PHE A 147 -5.30 7.35 -19.77
CA PHE A 147 -5.03 6.26 -20.72
C PHE A 147 -6.30 5.53 -21.17
N TYR A 148 -7.26 5.29 -20.27
CA TYR A 148 -8.44 4.46 -20.57
C TYR A 148 -9.71 5.26 -20.87
N GLU A 149 -9.82 6.53 -20.45
CA GLU A 149 -10.90 7.43 -20.87
C GLU A 149 -10.60 8.06 -22.24
N GLY A 150 -9.32 8.27 -22.59
CA GLY A 150 -8.90 8.80 -23.89
C GLY A 150 -9.02 7.83 -25.08
N THR A 151 -9.11 6.52 -24.83
CA THR A 151 -9.25 5.49 -25.86
C THR A 151 -10.69 5.28 -26.32
N ALA A 152 -11.68 5.70 -25.53
CA ALA A 152 -13.09 5.69 -25.93
C ALA A 152 -13.41 6.72 -27.04
N ALA A 153 -12.67 7.84 -27.09
CA ALA A 153 -12.93 8.92 -28.04
C ALA A 153 -12.35 8.69 -29.46
N THR A 154 -11.39 7.76 -29.61
CA THR A 154 -10.64 7.58 -30.87
C THR A 154 -11.14 6.43 -31.76
N SER A 155 -12.02 5.56 -31.26
CA SER A 155 -12.56 4.43 -32.06
C SER A 155 -13.72 4.81 -33.00
N HIS A 156 -14.26 6.03 -32.93
CA HIS A 156 -15.38 6.46 -33.78
C HIS A 156 -15.00 7.20 -35.07
N LYS A 157 -13.70 7.35 -35.39
CA LYS A 157 -13.26 8.20 -36.51
C LYS A 157 -12.36 7.48 -37.51
N LYS A 158 -12.77 6.29 -38.00
CA LYS A 158 -12.22 5.76 -39.26
C LYS A 158 -13.17 4.80 -39.99
N LEU A 159 -14.36 5.29 -40.35
CA LEU A 159 -15.11 4.74 -41.47
C LEU A 159 -15.92 5.84 -42.16
N ARG A 160 -15.25 6.57 -43.06
CA ARG A 160 -15.83 7.10 -44.31
C ARG A 160 -14.77 7.86 -45.08
N ARG A 161 -14.42 7.36 -46.26
CA ARG A 161 -14.40 8.15 -47.49
C ARG A 161 -14.44 7.18 -48.67
N GLU A 162 -15.54 7.32 -49.39
CA GLU A 162 -15.84 6.81 -50.73
C GLU A 162 -14.80 7.32 -51.74
#